data_AF-A0A4S4AP39-F1
#
_entry.id   AF-A0A4S4AP39-F1
#
_cell.length_a   1.000
_cell.length_b   1.000
_cell.length_c   1.000
_cell.angle_alpha   90.00
_cell.angle_beta   90.00
_cell.angle_gamma   90.00
#
_symmetry.space_group_name_H-M   'P 1'
#
loop_
_entity.id
_entity.type
_entity.pdbx_description
1 polymer ?
#
loop_
_entity_poly.entity_id
_entity_poly.type
_entity_poly.pdbx_seq_one_letter_code
_entity_poly.pdbx_strand_id
1 'polypeptide(L)'
;MDDKEIRVAMLRQLINDQFGGVALRLAIALDMKPPQLHRWLSERQGVSAESARAIEMKLGLARGWLDRLSDLPPSEGQGERLPTTAVDHSDEPALCLPRKAPTPSRNPEVSRALFDLAHELERGDLTDEARKLLTAELQAKTRFVREALDRLKKKDK
;
A
#
# COMPACT_ATOMS: atom_id res chain seq x y z
N MET A 1 -13.01 -23.00 -5.15
CA MET A 1 -12.71 -21.63 -4.73
C MET A 1 -13.79 -21.24 -3.76
N ASP A 2 -13.42 -21.06 -2.51
CA ASP A 2 -14.34 -20.59 -1.47
C ASP A 2 -14.60 -19.09 -1.66
N ASP A 3 -15.82 -18.62 -1.37
CA ASP A 3 -16.18 -17.19 -1.41
C ASP A 3 -15.22 -16.33 -0.57
N LYS A 4 -14.63 -16.93 0.47
CA LYS A 4 -13.62 -16.28 1.32
C LYS A 4 -12.30 -16.08 0.59
N GLU A 5 -11.87 -17.03 -0.25
CA GLU A 5 -10.66 -16.91 -1.07
C GLU A 5 -10.84 -15.83 -2.13
N ILE A 6 -12.03 -15.77 -2.75
CA ILE A 6 -12.41 -14.72 -3.71
C ILE A 6 -12.28 -13.34 -3.07
N ARG A 7 -12.88 -13.15 -1.89
CA ARG A 7 -12.79 -11.87 -1.15
C ARG A 7 -11.36 -11.49 -0.78
N VAL A 8 -10.53 -12.46 -0.40
CA VAL A 8 -9.12 -12.20 -0.06
C VAL A 8 -8.32 -11.82 -1.31
N ALA A 9 -8.54 -12.49 -2.43
CA ALA A 9 -7.93 -12.13 -3.71
C ALA A 9 -8.33 -10.71 -4.14
N MET A 10 -9.61 -10.35 -4.03
CA MET A 10 -10.09 -9.01 -4.34
C MET A 10 -9.57 -7.94 -3.40
N LEU A 11 -9.45 -8.27 -2.11
CA LEU A 11 -8.84 -7.36 -1.14
C LEU A 11 -7.36 -7.10 -1.46
N ARG A 12 -6.61 -8.13 -1.88
CA ARG A 12 -5.22 -7.99 -2.33
C ARG A 12 -5.12 -7.11 -3.57
N GLN A 13 -6.02 -7.30 -4.53
CA GLN A 13 -6.06 -6.48 -5.73
C GLN A 13 -6.39 -5.01 -5.41
N LEU A 14 -7.36 -4.77 -4.55
CA LEU A 14 -7.67 -3.42 -4.06
C LEU A 14 -6.47 -2.77 -3.35
N ILE A 15 -5.72 -3.54 -2.54
CA ILE A 15 -4.49 -3.04 -1.90
C ILE A 15 -3.46 -2.64 -2.95
N ASN A 16 -3.28 -3.43 -4.01
CA ASN A 16 -2.35 -3.12 -5.09
C ASN A 16 -2.81 -1.89 -5.88
N ASP A 17 -4.07 -1.86 -6.31
CA ASP A 17 -4.61 -0.84 -7.22
C ASP A 17 -4.81 0.52 -6.53
N GLN A 18 -5.43 0.54 -5.34
CA GLN A 18 -5.77 1.80 -4.66
C GLN A 18 -4.75 2.22 -3.58
N PHE A 19 -4.03 1.26 -3.01
CA PHE A 19 -3.12 1.52 -1.88
C PHE A 19 -1.64 1.28 -2.22
N GLY A 20 -1.33 0.99 -3.49
CA GLY A 20 0.04 0.81 -3.99
C GLY A 20 0.76 -0.39 -3.37
N GLY A 21 0.02 -1.46 -3.07
CA GLY A 21 0.54 -2.69 -2.46
C GLY A 21 0.74 -2.62 -0.95
N VAL A 22 0.47 -1.46 -0.32
CA VAL A 22 0.71 -1.26 1.11
C VAL A 22 -0.55 -1.56 1.93
N ALA A 23 -0.65 -2.79 2.44
CA ALA A 23 -1.76 -3.22 3.31
C ALA A 23 -1.97 -2.29 4.53
N LEU A 24 -0.90 -1.71 5.08
CA LEU A 24 -1.00 -0.77 6.20
C LEU A 24 -1.83 0.48 5.86
N ARG A 25 -1.77 0.98 4.62
CA ARG A 25 -2.57 2.14 4.20
C ARG A 25 -4.05 1.81 4.14
N LEU A 26 -4.39 0.62 3.68
CA LEU A 26 -5.77 0.12 3.74
C LEU A 26 -6.24 0.00 5.19
N ALA A 27 -5.41 -0.53 6.09
CA ALA A 27 -5.77 -0.64 7.50
C ALA A 27 -6.07 0.73 8.14
N ILE A 28 -5.28 1.76 7.79
CA ILE A 28 -5.51 3.14 8.23
C ILE A 28 -6.82 3.69 7.64
N ALA A 29 -7.06 3.51 6.34
CA ALA A 29 -8.29 3.97 5.68
C ALA A 29 -9.56 3.29 6.24
N LEU A 30 -9.44 2.02 6.63
CA LEU A 30 -10.51 1.26 7.24
C LEU A 30 -10.63 1.47 8.75
N ASP A 31 -9.76 2.30 9.36
CA ASP A 31 -9.67 2.52 10.80
C ASP A 31 -9.65 1.19 11.59
N MET A 32 -8.81 0.26 11.16
CA MET A 32 -8.67 -1.05 11.78
C MET A 32 -7.21 -1.41 12.10
N LYS A 33 -7.04 -2.35 13.03
CA LYS A 33 -5.71 -2.77 13.47
C LYS A 33 -4.98 -3.54 12.36
N PRO A 34 -3.74 -3.17 11.99
CA PRO A 34 -2.98 -3.84 10.93
C PRO A 34 -2.82 -5.37 11.12
N PRO A 35 -2.64 -5.90 12.35
CA PRO A 35 -2.58 -7.35 12.57
C PRO A 35 -3.87 -8.09 12.16
N GLN A 36 -5.04 -7.43 12.27
CA GLN A 36 -6.32 -8.02 11.88
C GLN A 36 -6.43 -8.14 10.37
N LEU A 37 -5.97 -7.12 9.62
CA LEU A 37 -5.91 -7.16 8.16
C LEU A 37 -4.96 -8.25 7.67
N HIS A 38 -3.77 -8.37 8.27
CA HIS A 38 -2.85 -9.46 7.95
C HIS A 38 -3.48 -10.84 8.21
N ARG A 39 -4.25 -10.99 9.30
CA ARG A 39 -4.95 -12.24 9.61
C ARG A 39 -6.00 -12.61 8.57
N TRP A 40 -6.66 -11.63 7.94
CA TRP A 40 -7.56 -11.86 6.81
C TRP A 40 -6.80 -12.24 5.54
N LEU A 41 -5.67 -11.60 5.27
CA LEU A 41 -4.83 -11.87 4.10
C LEU A 41 -4.11 -13.22 4.16
N SER A 42 -3.83 -13.74 5.36
CA SER A 42 -3.12 -15.02 5.58
C SER A 42 -3.99 -16.28 5.41
N GLU A 43 -5.13 -16.19 4.70
CA GLU A 43 -6.01 -17.29 4.25
C GLU A 43 -6.65 -18.17 5.35
N ARG A 44 -6.12 -18.20 6.58
CA ARG A 44 -6.62 -19.03 7.69
C ARG A 44 -7.97 -18.58 8.23
N GLN A 45 -8.29 -17.29 8.15
CA GLN A 45 -9.54 -16.74 8.71
C GLN A 45 -10.48 -16.24 7.61
N GLY A 46 -9.93 -15.78 6.49
CA GLY A 46 -10.68 -15.18 5.39
C GLY A 46 -11.46 -13.92 5.80
N VAL A 47 -12.10 -13.29 4.82
CA VAL A 47 -12.98 -12.14 5.04
C VAL A 47 -14.41 -12.65 5.14
N SER A 48 -15.07 -12.38 6.26
CA SER A 48 -16.51 -12.68 6.42
C SER A 48 -17.35 -11.75 5.53
N ALA A 49 -18.58 -12.16 5.21
CA ALA A 49 -19.47 -11.34 4.39
C ALA A 49 -19.79 -9.99 5.06
N GLU A 50 -19.86 -9.97 6.39
CA GLU A 50 -20.11 -8.76 7.17
C GLU A 50 -18.92 -7.80 7.12
N SER A 51 -17.70 -8.32 7.29
CA SER A 51 -16.48 -7.51 7.13
C SER A 51 -16.32 -7.00 5.71
N ALA A 52 -16.62 -7.82 4.69
CA ALA A 52 -16.57 -7.40 3.29
C ALA A 52 -17.51 -6.20 3.06
N ARG A 53 -18.74 -6.25 3.57
CA ARG A 53 -19.67 -5.12 3.46
C ARG A 53 -19.23 -3.88 4.21
N ALA A 54 -18.62 -4.04 5.39
CA ALA A 54 -18.07 -2.91 6.13
C ALA A 54 -16.93 -2.23 5.36
N ILE A 55 -16.08 -3.01 4.70
CA ILE A 55 -15.01 -2.52 3.81
C ILE A 55 -15.62 -1.79 2.61
N GLU A 56 -16.61 -2.38 1.96
CA GLU A 56 -17.32 -1.77 0.82
C GLU A 56 -17.92 -0.42 1.19
N MET A 57 -18.64 -0.34 2.33
CA MET A 57 -19.19 0.92 2.80
C MET A 57 -18.13 1.97 3.12
N LYS A 58 -17.06 1.60 3.82
CA LYS A 58 -16.01 2.54 4.21
C LYS A 58 -15.23 3.09 3.01
N LEU A 59 -15.06 2.28 1.98
CA LEU A 59 -14.35 2.65 0.77
C LEU A 59 -15.25 3.23 -0.32
N GLY A 60 -16.57 3.28 -0.09
CA GLY A 60 -17.54 3.73 -1.10
C GLY A 60 -17.64 2.79 -2.31
N LEU A 61 -17.34 1.50 -2.13
CA LEU A 61 -17.43 0.50 -3.18
C LEU A 61 -18.87 -0.01 -3.35
N ALA A 62 -19.17 -0.52 -4.55
CA ALA A 62 -20.43 -1.19 -4.82
C ALA A 62 -20.59 -2.42 -3.93
N ARG A 63 -21.82 -2.68 -3.48
CA ARG A 63 -22.13 -3.85 -2.65
C ARG A 63 -21.88 -5.14 -3.43
N GLY A 64 -21.12 -6.06 -2.84
CA GLY A 64 -20.71 -7.32 -3.48
C GLY A 64 -19.56 -7.15 -4.46
N TRP A 65 -18.84 -6.03 -4.41
CA TRP A 65 -17.61 -5.85 -5.19
C TRP A 65 -16.55 -6.86 -4.77
N LEU A 66 -16.42 -7.14 -3.46
CA LEU A 66 -15.47 -8.14 -2.96
C LEU A 66 -15.90 -9.59 -3.25
N ASP A 67 -17.17 -9.81 -3.63
CA ASP A 67 -17.74 -11.14 -3.93
C ASP A 67 -17.66 -11.51 -5.42
N ARG A 68 -17.34 -10.55 -6.32
CA ARG A 68 -17.29 -10.79 -7.77
C ARG A 68 -15.87 -11.09 -8.23
N LEU A 69 -15.57 -12.37 -8.48
CA LEU A 69 -14.27 -12.80 -9.02
C LEU A 69 -14.06 -12.43 -10.50
N SER A 70 -15.11 -12.06 -11.24
CA SER A 70 -15.01 -11.85 -12.69
C SER A 70 -15.91 -10.71 -13.17
N ASP A 71 -15.37 -9.98 -14.16
CA ASP A 71 -15.94 -8.83 -14.90
C ASP A 71 -15.83 -7.45 -14.24
N LEU A 72 -14.62 -6.89 -14.36
CA LEU A 72 -14.42 -5.44 -14.37
C LEU A 72 -14.76 -4.90 -15.77
N PRO A 73 -15.67 -3.92 -15.88
CA PRO A 73 -15.38 -2.74 -16.68
C PRO A 73 -15.10 -1.55 -15.75
N PRO A 74 -14.42 -0.52 -16.28
CA PRO A 74 -13.58 0.38 -15.51
C PRO A 74 -14.41 1.35 -14.68
N SER A 75 -13.84 1.71 -13.53
CA SER A 75 -13.92 3.03 -12.89
C SER A 75 -14.88 4.02 -13.57
N GLU A 76 -16.18 3.93 -13.24
CA GLU A 76 -17.12 5.00 -13.48
C GLU A 76 -17.08 5.88 -12.23
N GLY A 77 -16.48 7.06 -12.38
CA GLY A 77 -16.48 8.09 -11.35
C GLY A 77 -17.92 8.43 -10.95
N GLN A 78 -18.18 8.49 -9.66
CA GLN A 78 -19.29 9.25 -9.12
C GLN A 78 -18.72 10.39 -8.28
N GLY A 79 -18.39 11.46 -8.99
CA GLY A 79 -18.67 12.78 -8.47
C GLY A 79 -20.19 12.97 -8.33
N GLU A 80 -20.55 13.82 -7.37
CA GLU A 80 -21.89 14.32 -7.04
C GLU A 80 -22.78 13.33 -6.25
N ARG A 81 -23.20 13.60 -5.00
CA ARG A 81 -23.65 14.87 -4.39
C ARG A 81 -23.42 14.88 -2.87
N LEU A 82 -22.95 16.03 -2.38
CA LEU A 82 -23.22 16.51 -1.02
C LEU A 82 -24.74 16.52 -0.74
N PRO A 83 -25.14 16.33 0.52
CA PRO A 83 -25.83 17.44 1.16
C PRO A 83 -25.12 17.85 2.45
N THR A 84 -25.00 19.16 2.58
CA THR A 84 -24.79 19.91 3.81
C THR A 84 -25.63 19.36 4.97
N THR A 85 -24.99 19.06 6.09
CA THR A 85 -25.50 19.42 7.41
C THR A 85 -24.31 19.89 8.24
N ALA A 86 -24.30 21.19 8.52
CA ALA A 86 -23.50 21.77 9.57
C ALA A 86 -23.75 21.01 10.87
N VAL A 87 -22.70 20.42 11.43
CA VAL A 87 -22.66 20.07 12.85
C VAL A 87 -21.55 20.91 13.45
N ASP A 88 -21.96 22.09 13.92
CA ASP A 88 -21.27 22.84 14.94
C ASP A 88 -21.16 21.94 16.17
N HIS A 89 -19.94 21.54 16.53
CA HIS A 89 -19.59 21.07 17.86
C HIS A 89 -18.23 21.69 18.19
N SER A 90 -18.32 22.89 18.77
CA SER A 90 -17.24 23.46 19.56
C SER A 90 -17.02 22.60 20.82
N ASP A 91 -15.76 22.59 21.28
CA ASP A 91 -15.27 22.27 22.64
C ASP A 91 -14.74 20.84 22.93
N GLU A 92 -13.42 20.64 22.86
CA GLU A 92 -12.59 20.17 24.00
C GLU A 92 -11.06 20.24 23.67
N PRO A 93 -10.17 20.42 24.66
CA PRO A 93 -8.85 21.05 24.49
C PRO A 93 -7.67 20.11 24.20
N ALA A 94 -6.58 20.79 23.83
CA ALA A 94 -5.28 20.29 23.40
C ALA A 94 -4.61 19.20 24.26
N LEU A 95 -4.02 18.23 23.56
CA LEU A 95 -2.74 17.63 23.97
C LEU A 95 -1.70 17.81 22.86
N CYS A 96 -0.86 18.82 23.04
CA CYS A 96 0.37 19.01 22.28
C CYS A 96 1.36 17.87 22.57
N LEU A 97 1.81 17.16 21.53
CA LEU A 97 3.08 16.43 21.58
C LEU A 97 4.07 17.10 20.63
N PRO A 98 5.24 17.56 21.11
CA PRO A 98 6.25 18.16 20.26
C PRO A 98 7.18 17.05 19.77
N ARG A 99 7.16 16.70 18.47
CA ARG A 99 8.33 16.12 17.80
C ARG A 99 8.49 16.64 16.37
N LYS A 100 9.50 17.48 16.25
CA LYS A 100 10.16 17.97 15.05
C LYS A 100 10.70 16.79 14.24
N ALA A 101 10.28 16.67 12.98
CA ALA A 101 11.16 16.26 11.89
C ALA A 101 10.74 17.08 10.66
N PRO A 102 11.67 17.74 9.94
CA PRO A 102 11.34 18.32 8.65
C PRO A 102 10.97 17.14 7.74
N THR A 103 9.72 17.09 7.30
CA THR A 103 9.35 16.24 6.19
C THR A 103 10.29 16.60 5.03
N PRO A 104 11.10 15.68 4.50
CA PRO A 104 11.73 15.95 3.21
C PRO A 104 10.57 16.22 2.26
N SER A 105 10.57 17.39 1.63
CA SER A 105 9.61 17.77 0.59
C SER A 105 9.40 16.56 -0.32
N ARG A 106 8.28 15.86 -0.11
CA ARG A 106 7.97 14.62 -0.78
C ARG A 106 7.40 15.06 -2.10
N ASN A 107 8.29 15.44 -3.02
CA ASN A 107 7.90 15.92 -4.33
C ASN A 107 7.04 14.81 -4.97
N PRO A 108 5.73 15.05 -5.17
CA PRO A 108 4.80 14.00 -5.58
C PRO A 108 5.19 13.44 -6.95
N GLU A 109 5.84 14.25 -7.79
CA GLU A 109 6.41 13.84 -9.07
C GLU A 109 7.50 12.77 -8.92
N VAL A 110 8.41 12.95 -7.96
CA VAL A 110 9.49 11.99 -7.70
C VAL A 110 8.91 10.68 -7.14
N SER A 111 7.89 10.79 -6.29
CA SER A 111 7.19 9.60 -5.77
C SER A 111 6.48 8.85 -6.88
N ARG A 112 5.86 9.57 -7.83
CA ARG A 112 5.18 8.97 -8.99
C ARG A 112 6.16 8.30 -9.93
N ALA A 113 7.26 8.97 -10.29
CA ALA A 113 8.31 8.41 -11.12
C ALA A 113 8.94 7.13 -10.50
N LEU A 114 9.10 7.09 -9.18
CA LEU A 114 9.57 5.88 -8.48
C LEU A 114 8.55 4.73 -8.51
N PHE A 115 7.26 5.04 -8.42
CA PHE A 115 6.18 4.04 -8.51
C PHE A 115 6.06 3.50 -9.94
N ASP A 116 6.15 4.37 -10.96
CA ASP A 116 6.12 3.98 -12.37
C ASP A 116 7.31 3.07 -12.71
N LEU A 117 8.52 3.43 -12.25
CA LEU A 117 9.73 2.59 -12.40
C LEU A 117 9.60 1.23 -11.70
N ALA A 118 8.98 1.19 -10.51
CA ALA A 118 8.74 -0.05 -9.77
C ALA A 118 7.72 -0.96 -10.48
N HIS A 119 6.71 -0.36 -11.11
CA HIS A 119 5.71 -1.08 -11.87
C HIS A 119 6.25 -1.61 -13.21
N GLU A 120 7.14 -0.86 -13.88
CA GLU A 120 7.90 -1.33 -15.06
C GLU A 120 8.84 -2.49 -14.74
N LEU A 121 9.48 -2.47 -13.56
CA LEU A 121 10.27 -3.57 -13.01
C LEU A 121 9.44 -4.85 -12.85
N GLU A 122 8.23 -4.73 -12.32
CA GLU A 122 7.34 -5.88 -12.04
C GLU A 122 6.76 -6.50 -13.31
N ARG A 123 6.54 -5.68 -14.35
CA ARG A 123 6.07 -6.15 -15.67
C ARG A 123 7.18 -6.73 -16.56
N GLY A 124 8.44 -6.63 -16.14
CA GLY A 124 9.59 -7.15 -16.90
C GLY A 124 9.97 -6.29 -18.11
N ASP A 125 9.32 -5.15 -18.32
CA ASP A 125 9.54 -4.22 -19.43
C ASP A 125 10.68 -3.23 -19.14
N LEU A 126 11.59 -3.65 -18.27
CA LEU A 126 12.72 -2.83 -17.88
C LEU A 126 13.66 -2.69 -19.07
N THR A 127 13.83 -1.45 -19.52
CA THR A 127 14.80 -1.11 -20.58
C THR A 127 16.17 -1.69 -20.23
N ASP A 128 16.88 -2.21 -21.25
CA ASP A 128 18.21 -2.80 -21.07
C ASP A 128 19.18 -1.84 -20.35
N GLU A 129 19.00 -0.54 -20.55
CA GLU A 129 19.81 0.49 -19.92
C GLU A 129 19.54 0.59 -18.41
N ALA A 130 18.28 0.56 -17.98
CA ALA A 130 17.91 0.54 -16.56
C ALA A 130 18.42 -0.75 -15.87
N ARG A 131 18.37 -1.90 -16.55
CA ARG A 131 18.92 -3.17 -16.04
C ARG A 131 20.44 -3.09 -15.83
N LYS A 132 21.17 -2.50 -16.80
CA LYS A 132 22.62 -2.30 -16.70
C LYS A 132 22.98 -1.38 -15.54
N LEU A 133 22.27 -0.26 -15.39
CA LEU A 133 22.51 0.69 -14.30
C LEU A 133 22.28 0.05 -12.93
N LEU A 134 21.16 -0.66 -12.75
CA LEU A 134 20.86 -1.36 -11.49
C LEU A 134 21.89 -2.46 -11.18
N THR A 135 22.33 -3.19 -12.20
CA THR A 135 23.36 -4.23 -12.03
C THR A 135 24.71 -3.62 -11.65
N ALA A 136 25.11 -2.54 -12.30
CA ALA A 136 26.35 -1.83 -11.98
C ALA A 136 26.31 -1.27 -10.54
N GLU A 137 25.19 -0.69 -10.13
CA GLU A 137 24.97 -0.16 -8.78
C GLU A 137 25.00 -1.29 -7.72
N LEU A 138 24.35 -2.42 -7.98
CA LEU A 138 24.39 -3.60 -7.11
C LEU A 138 25.80 -4.17 -6.97
N GLN A 139 26.57 -4.23 -8.06
CA GLN A 139 27.96 -4.66 -8.04
C GLN A 139 28.85 -3.70 -7.24
N ALA A 140 28.67 -2.39 -7.41
CA ALA A 140 29.41 -1.37 -6.67
C ALA A 140 29.13 -1.48 -5.16
N LYS A 141 27.86 -1.62 -4.75
CA LYS A 141 27.48 -1.81 -3.35
C LYS A 141 28.01 -3.13 -2.78
N THR A 142 27.95 -4.21 -3.55
CA THR A 142 28.50 -5.52 -3.13
C THR A 142 29.99 -5.44 -2.87
N ARG A 143 30.74 -4.75 -3.75
CA ARG A 143 32.17 -4.52 -3.57
C ARG A 143 32.45 -3.71 -2.30
N PHE A 144 31.70 -2.63 -2.08
CA PHE A 144 31.85 -1.80 -0.88
C PHE A 144 31.60 -2.59 0.41
N VAL A 145 30.53 -3.39 0.45
CA VAL A 145 30.20 -4.24 1.61
C VAL A 145 31.31 -5.27 1.87
N ARG A 146 31.86 -5.88 0.82
CA ARG A 146 32.97 -6.83 0.94
C ARG A 146 34.24 -6.16 1.48
N GLU A 147 34.59 -4.98 0.98
CA GLU A 147 35.73 -4.20 1.49
C GLU A 147 35.52 -3.77 2.95
N ALA A 148 34.29 -3.39 3.34
CA ALA A 148 33.97 -3.05 4.72
C ALA A 148 34.08 -4.27 5.65
N LEU A 149 33.61 -5.45 5.21
CA LEU A 149 33.75 -6.71 5.95
C LEU A 149 35.23 -7.11 6.13
N ASP A 150 36.05 -6.96 5.09
CA ASP A 150 37.49 -7.25 5.18
C ASP A 150 38.22 -6.28 6.13
N ARG A 151 37.82 -5.01 6.17
CA ARG A 151 38.33 -4.04 7.15
C ARG A 151 37.93 -4.41 8.58
N LEU A 152 36.71 -4.89 8.78
CA LEU A 152 36.24 -5.34 10.09
C LEU A 152 37.07 -6.55 10.56
N LYS A 153 37.21 -7.58 9.71
CA LYS A 153 37.99 -8.80 10.01
C LYS A 153 39.47 -8.54 10.29
N LYS A 154 40.07 -7.49 9.70
CA LYS A 154 41.45 -7.09 9.97
C LYS A 154 41.62 -6.29 11.27
N LYS A 155 40.53 -5.77 11.85
CA LYS A 155 40.56 -4.98 13.09
C LYS A 155 40.44 -5.86 14.34
N ASP A 156 39.90 -7.07 14.20
CA ASP A 156 39.76 -8.08 15.26
C ASP A 156 40.97 -9.04 15.39
N LYS A 157 42.08 -8.76 14.69
CA LYS A 157 43.32 -9.56 14.71
C LYS A 157 44.50 -8.68 15.07
#